data_AF-A0A7K4H3T3-F1
#
_entry.id   AF-A0A7K4H3T3-F1
#
_cell.length_a   1.000
_cell.length_b   1.000
_cell.length_c   1.000
_cell.angle_alpha   90.00
_cell.angle_beta   90.00
_cell.angle_gamma   90.00
#
_symmetry.space_group_name_H-M   'P 1'
#
loop_
_entity.id
_entity.type
_entity.pdbx_description
1 polymer ?
#
loop_
_entity_poly.entity_id
_entity_poly.type
_entity_poly.pdbx_seq_one_letter_code
_entity_poly.pdbx_strand_id
1 'polypeptide(L)' 'MVLSETDYSEKFLEALHFLQNSYRQFPKFMIEIIAENYGIPPPEVKKLINIFRRNGMLKILKNQGFYYQLNDIS' A
#
# COMPACT_ATOMS: atom_id res chain seq x y z
N MET A 1 -22.18 17.13 12.53
CA MET A 1 -20.80 16.61 12.64
C MET A 1 -20.42 16.04 11.30
N VAL A 2 -19.51 16.71 10.58
CA VAL A 2 -18.91 16.13 9.37
C VAL A 2 -17.88 15.13 9.87
N LEU A 3 -18.14 13.83 9.69
CA LEU A 3 -17.12 12.81 9.90
C LEU A 3 -16.00 13.13 8.90
N SER A 4 -14.89 13.69 9.37
CA SER A 4 -13.68 13.79 8.55
C SER A 4 -13.38 12.38 8.04
N GLU A 5 -13.39 12.17 6.72
CA GLU A 5 -12.87 10.93 6.16
C GLU A 5 -11.44 10.77 6.69
N THR A 6 -11.20 9.75 7.52
CA THR A 6 -9.87 9.49 8.06
C THR A 6 -8.94 9.20 6.90
N ASP A 7 -7.99 10.09 6.64
CA ASP A 7 -6.99 9.88 5.61
C ASP A 7 -5.94 8.88 6.13
N TYR A 8 -5.90 7.69 5.52
CA TYR A 8 -4.95 6.63 5.84
C TYR A 8 -3.71 6.64 4.93
N SER A 9 -3.57 7.61 4.03
CA SER A 9 -2.54 7.62 2.99
C SER A 9 -1.13 7.63 3.57
N GLU A 10 -0.87 8.40 4.63
CA GLU A 10 0.44 8.47 5.28
C GLU A 10 0.82 7.12 5.93
N LYS A 11 -0.07 6.56 6.75
CA LYS A 11 0.12 5.23 7.35
C LYS A 11 0.29 4.12 6.31
N PHE A 12 -0.43 4.23 5.21
CA PHE A 12 -0.32 3.28 4.11
C PHE A 12 1.04 3.39 3.41
N LEU A 13 1.54 4.60 3.20
CA LEU A 13 2.87 4.84 2.66
C LEU A 13 3.95 4.29 3.60
N GLU A 14 3.84 4.50 4.91
CA GLU A 14 4.75 3.91 5.91
C GLU A 14 4.76 2.38 5.84
N ALA A 15 3.58 1.75 5.77
CA ALA A 15 3.44 0.31 5.62
C ALA A 15 4.12 -0.20 4.33
N LEU A 16 3.96 0.52 3.21
CA LEU A 16 4.62 0.17 1.96
C LEU A 16 6.15 0.36 2.02
N HIS A 17 6.64 1.41 2.67
CA HIS A 17 8.08 1.59 2.89
C HIS A 17 8.66 0.48 3.77
N PHE A 18 7.96 0.08 4.83
CA PHE A 18 8.37 -1.06 5.64
C PHE A 18 8.52 -2.33 4.80
N LEU A 19 7.51 -2.63 3.96
CA LEU A 19 7.55 -3.78 3.06
C LEU A 19 8.67 -3.67 2.00
N GLN A 20 8.87 -2.48 1.43
CA GLN A 20 9.92 -2.22 0.45
C GLN A 20 11.31 -2.42 1.05
N ASN A 21 11.55 -1.92 2.25
CA ASN A 21 12.84 -2.05 2.95
C ASN A 21 13.10 -3.48 3.42
N SER A 22 12.05 -4.23 3.77
CA SER A 22 12.18 -5.59 4.29
C SER A 22 12.31 -6.66 3.20
N TYR A 23 11.55 -6.52 2.11
CA TYR A 23 11.38 -7.59 1.12
C TYR A 23 11.73 -7.16 -0.32
N ARG A 24 11.97 -5.87 -0.58
CA ARG A 24 12.20 -5.24 -1.90
C ARG A 24 11.03 -5.34 -2.89
N GLN A 25 10.27 -6.43 -2.87
CA GLN A 25 9.04 -6.68 -3.62
C GLN A 25 8.13 -7.51 -2.72
N PHE A 26 6.81 -7.30 -2.81
CA PHE A 26 5.87 -7.92 -1.89
C PHE A 26 4.54 -8.26 -2.58
N PRO A 27 3.96 -9.43 -2.33
CA PRO A 27 2.66 -9.81 -2.85
C PRO A 27 1.53 -9.01 -2.17
N LYS A 28 0.36 -8.95 -2.83
CA LYS A 28 -0.79 -8.18 -2.33
C LYS A 28 -1.18 -8.51 -0.89
N PHE A 29 -1.17 -9.79 -0.51
CA PHE A 29 -1.62 -10.21 0.81
C PHE A 29 -0.73 -9.64 1.93
N MET A 30 0.56 -9.38 1.66
CA MET A 30 1.45 -8.76 2.64
C MET A 30 1.09 -7.29 2.87
N ILE A 31 0.64 -6.58 1.82
CA ILE A 31 0.08 -5.22 1.98
C ILE A 31 -1.13 -5.26 2.90
N GLU A 32 -2.03 -6.22 2.69
CA GLU A 32 -3.25 -6.37 3.50
C GLU A 32 -2.92 -6.65 4.97
N ILE A 33 -2.01 -7.59 5.26
CA ILE A 33 -1.59 -7.92 6.63
C ILE A 33 -0.88 -6.75 7.32
N ILE A 34 0.08 -6.10 6.65
CA ILE A 34 0.82 -5.00 7.26
C ILE A 34 -0.07 -3.78 7.44
N ALA A 35 -0.92 -3.44 6.49
CA ALA A 35 -1.83 -2.30 6.63
C ALA A 35 -2.79 -2.47 7.82
N GLU A 36 -3.23 -3.69 8.11
CA GLU A 36 -4.00 -4.00 9.32
C GLU A 36 -3.21 -3.71 10.61
N ASN A 37 -1.92 -4.06 10.66
CA ASN A 37 -1.04 -3.74 11.79
C ASN A 37 -0.83 -2.23 11.99
N TYR A 38 -1.00 -1.43 10.93
CA TYR A 38 -0.97 0.04 10.98
C TYR A 38 -2.36 0.66 11.30
N GLY A 39 -3.36 -0.18 11.56
CA GLY A 39 -4.72 0.24 11.91
C GLY A 39 -5.56 0.69 10.72
N ILE A 40 -5.21 0.27 9.50
CA ILE A 40 -5.95 0.60 8.28
C ILE A 40 -7.03 -0.46 8.03
N PRO A 41 -8.32 -0.10 7.98
CA PRO A 41 -9.39 -1.07 7.74
C PRO A 41 -9.28 -1.73 6.35
N PRO A 42 -9.58 -3.04 6.21
CA PRO A 42 -9.48 -3.74 4.92
C PRO A 42 -10.19 -3.08 3.72
N PRO A 43 -11.37 -2.44 3.87
CA PRO A 43 -12.00 -1.69 2.78
C PRO A 43 -11.15 -0.51 2.28
N GLU A 44 -10.46 0.17 3.19
CA GLU A 44 -9.60 1.32 2.89
C GLU A 44 -8.30 0.87 2.22
N VAL A 45 -7.73 -0.26 2.64
CA VAL A 45 -6.54 -0.84 2.00
C VAL A 45 -6.76 -1.04 0.49
N LYS A 46 -7.91 -1.60 0.09
CA LYS A 46 -8.24 -1.82 -1.32
C LYS A 46 -8.35 -0.50 -2.10
N LYS A 47 -8.94 0.54 -1.49
CA LYS A 47 -9.02 1.88 -2.10
C LYS A 47 -7.63 2.48 -2.27
N LEU A 48 -6.80 2.43 -1.22
CA LEU A 48 -5.45 3.00 -1.20
C LEU A 48 -4.51 2.30 -2.19
N ILE A 49 -4.55 0.96 -2.29
CA ILE A 49 -3.81 0.23 -3.34
C ILE A 49 -4.16 0.78 -4.72
N ASN A 50 -5.44 0.99 -5.02
CA ASN A 50 -5.86 1.52 -6.32
C ASN A 50 -5.42 2.98 -6.53
N ILE A 51 -5.51 3.82 -5.51
CA ILE A 51 -5.06 5.22 -5.55
C ILE A 51 -3.55 5.28 -5.82
N PHE A 52 -2.74 4.62 -4.99
CA PHE A 52 -1.28 4.64 -5.10
C PHE A 52 -0.81 4.03 -6.41
N ARG A 53 -1.51 3.03 -6.94
CA ARG A 53 -1.25 2.51 -8.29
C ARG A 53 -1.54 3.51 -9.40
N ARG A 54 -2.71 4.16 -9.36
CA ARG A 54 -3.11 5.16 -10.37
C ARG A 54 -2.17 6.37 -10.36
N ASN A 55 -1.67 6.73 -9.19
CA ASN A 55 -0.71 7.80 -9.00
C ASN A 55 0.74 7.40 -9.32
N GLY A 56 0.98 6.15 -9.72
CA GLY A 56 2.32 5.67 -10.07
C GLY A 56 3.27 5.51 -8.88
N MET A 57 2.79 5.53 -7.64
CA MET A 57 3.59 5.29 -6.43
C MET A 57 3.81 3.78 -6.19
N LEU A 58 2.84 2.95 -6.61
CA LEU A 58 2.87 1.51 -6.42
C LEU A 58 2.79 0.78 -7.75
N LYS A 59 3.82 -0.01 -8.09
CA LYS A 59 3.93 -0.74 -9.36
C LYS A 59 3.55 -2.20 -9.20
N ILE A 60 2.77 -2.75 -10.14
CA ILE A 60 2.54 -4.20 -10.24
C ILE A 60 3.58 -4.82 -11.16
N LEU A 61 4.28 -5.82 -10.63
CA LEU A 61 5.21 -6.69 -11.33
C LEU A 61 4.44 -7.93 -11.81
N LYS A 62 4.00 -7.89 -13.08
CA LYS A 62 3.21 -8.97 -13.70
C LYS A 62 4.02 -10.27 -13.86
N ASN A 63 5.35 -10.15 -13.92
CA ASN A 63 6.28 -11.21 -14.29
C ASN A 63 6.44 -12.27 -13.18
N GLN A 64 6.03 -11.97 -11.94
CA GLN A 64 6.17 -12.84 -10.77
C GLN A 64 4.82 -13.15 -10.09
N GLY A 65 3.70 -13.03 -10.81
CA GLY A 65 2.39 -13.42 -10.28
C GLY A 65 1.76 -12.40 -9.33
N PHE A 66 1.78 -11.12 -9.69
CA PHE A 66 1.13 -10.00 -8.98
C PHE A 66 1.85 -9.50 -7.72
N TYR A 67 3.17 -9.34 -7.83
CA TYR A 67 3.96 -8.65 -6.81
C TYR A 67 3.86 -7.13 -6.98
N TYR A 68 4.09 -6.42 -5.89
CA TYR A 68 4.09 -4.98 -5.80
C TYR A 68 5.49 -4.50 -5.41
N GLN A 69 5.82 -3.30 -5.88
CA GLN A 69 7.03 -2.59 -5.53
C GLN A 69 6.70 -1.11 -5.41
N LEU A 70 7.23 -0.44 -4.39
CA LEU A 70 7.17 1.01 -4.32
C LEU A 70 8.08 1.59 -5.42
N ASN A 71 7.60 2.55 -6.19
CA ASN A 71 8.50 3.29 -7.08
C ASN A 71 9.39 4.20 -6.22
N ASP A 72 10.69 4.20 -6.48
CA ASP A 72 11.59 5.20 -5.90
C ASP A 72 11.13 6.57 -6.39
N ILE A 73 10.55 7.36 -5.48
CA ILE A 73 10.28 8.78 -5.72
C ILE A 73 11.58 9.47 -5.36
N SER A 74 12.45 9.66 -6.37
CA SER A 74 13.63 10.52 -6.28
C SER A 74 13.27 11.97 -6.05
#